data_AF-A0A3P9KAB1-F1
#
_entry.id   AF-A0A3P9KAB1-F1
#
_cell.length_a   1.000
_cell.length_b   1.000
_cell.length_c   1.000
_cell.angle_alpha   90.00
_cell.angle_beta   90.00
_cell.angle_gamma   90.00
#
_symmetry.space_group_name_H-M   'P 1'
#
loop_
_entity.id
_entity.type
_entity.pdbx_description
1 polymer ?
#
loop_
_entity_poly.entity_id
_entity_poly.type
_entity_poly.pdbx_seq_one_letter_code
_entity_poly.pdbx_strand_id
1 'polypeptide(L)'
;MTNVEKQRTDSSVSSASFFFLVHCSQLTGCFKMAKKVLIVYAHQSSGSFNSAAKTTALEVLTTLGCSVEVSDLYAMNFKATATAEDIKGDLKDAENFSYLDESKLAWEEGRLMDDITKEQSKVIEADLIIFQFPMYWFSVPAIMKGWIDRVLTNGFAFTQEKRYSQGIFKEKRAMLSFTTGSLESMFSATGINGDMNVTLWPLQNGILHYCGFQVLAPQIFWAPFSATPEARSSMLEGWRARLQGLLEEQPLSFISLDCFDEKGFQLKSDVQEKHAAKEFGLTVGIHMGKPLPPHNQIKAGS
;
A
#
# COMPACT_ATOMS: atom_id res chain seq x y z
N MET A 1 -80.46 -37.09 8.70
CA MET A 1 -80.65 -38.53 8.46
C MET A 1 -79.27 -39.17 8.38
N THR A 2 -79.00 -40.13 9.29
CA THR A 2 -78.04 -41.29 9.19
C THR A 2 -76.62 -40.98 8.70
N ASN A 3 -75.54 -40.89 9.50
CA ASN A 3 -74.97 -41.76 10.54
C ASN A 3 -74.25 -43.03 9.99
N VAL A 4 -72.99 -43.23 10.46
CA VAL A 4 -72.25 -44.50 10.70
C VAL A 4 -71.10 -44.95 9.76
N GLU A 5 -69.87 -44.79 10.29
CA GLU A 5 -68.70 -45.68 10.47
C GLU A 5 -68.09 -46.56 9.35
N LYS A 6 -66.73 -46.51 9.28
CA LYS A 6 -65.89 -47.73 9.34
C LYS A 6 -64.42 -47.50 9.78
N GLN A 7 -64.11 -48.05 10.96
CA GLN A 7 -62.94 -48.86 11.39
C GLN A 7 -61.46 -48.39 11.33
N ARG A 8 -60.92 -48.18 12.55
CA ARG A 8 -59.63 -48.56 13.21
C ARG A 8 -58.64 -49.50 12.50
N THR A 9 -57.33 -49.23 12.72
CA THR A 9 -56.32 -50.05 13.48
C THR A 9 -55.08 -49.16 13.76
N ASP A 10 -54.73 -48.86 15.03
CA ASP A 10 -53.60 -49.41 15.85
C ASP A 10 -52.19 -49.16 15.23
N SER A 11 -51.13 -48.67 15.92
CA SER A 11 -50.70 -48.88 17.32
C SER A 11 -49.52 -47.94 17.75
N SER A 12 -49.49 -47.61 19.05
CA SER A 12 -48.32 -47.40 19.97
C SER A 12 -47.20 -46.40 19.60
N VAL A 13 -47.09 -45.25 20.29
CA VAL A 13 -46.33 -44.97 21.53
C VAL A 13 -44.79 -44.98 21.35
N SER A 14 -44.17 -43.81 21.43
CA SER A 14 -43.09 -43.56 22.40
C SER A 14 -42.85 -42.07 22.60
N SER A 15 -43.08 -41.63 23.83
CA SER A 15 -42.82 -40.33 24.40
C SER A 15 -41.37 -40.25 24.89
N ALA A 16 -40.60 -39.25 24.47
CA ALA A 16 -39.51 -38.71 25.28
C ALA A 16 -39.10 -37.30 24.80
N SER A 17 -39.31 -36.32 25.68
CA SER A 17 -38.41 -35.19 25.92
C SER A 17 -38.29 -34.10 24.86
N PHE A 18 -39.12 -33.06 24.95
CA PHE A 18 -38.77 -31.71 24.52
C PHE A 18 -39.27 -30.68 25.55
N PHE A 19 -38.52 -30.52 26.64
CA PHE A 19 -38.51 -29.32 27.46
C PHE A 19 -37.21 -28.58 27.12
N PHE A 20 -37.35 -27.41 26.49
CA PHE A 20 -36.53 -26.18 26.56
C PHE A 20 -36.68 -25.41 25.25
N LEU A 21 -37.77 -24.64 25.21
CA LEU A 21 -37.85 -23.43 24.40
C LEU A 21 -37.22 -22.29 25.21
N VAL A 22 -36.71 -21.29 24.48
CA VAL A 22 -36.07 -20.04 24.95
C VAL A 22 -34.55 -20.16 25.17
N HIS A 23 -33.78 -19.87 24.11
CA HIS A 23 -32.74 -18.82 24.02
C HIS A 23 -32.04 -18.94 22.66
N CYS A 24 -32.54 -18.19 21.67
CA CYS A 24 -31.74 -17.89 20.47
C CYS A 24 -31.89 -16.40 20.16
N SER A 25 -31.22 -15.60 20.96
CA SER A 25 -30.92 -14.20 20.68
C SER A 25 -29.42 -14.04 20.79
N GLN A 26 -28.80 -13.40 19.80
CA GLN A 26 -27.36 -13.08 19.63
C GLN A 26 -26.56 -14.03 18.74
N LEU A 27 -26.76 -13.90 17.42
CA LEU A 27 -25.67 -14.06 16.43
C LEU A 27 -25.86 -13.02 15.32
N THR A 28 -25.87 -11.73 15.67
CA THR A 28 -25.48 -10.67 14.72
C THR A 28 -23.97 -10.48 14.84
N GLY A 29 -23.23 -11.46 14.32
CA GLY A 29 -21.81 -11.27 14.04
C GLY A 29 -21.69 -10.25 12.92
N CYS A 30 -21.19 -9.05 13.24
CA CYS A 30 -20.76 -8.10 12.24
C CYS A 30 -19.66 -8.80 11.42
N PHE A 31 -19.98 -9.24 10.21
CA PHE A 31 -18.98 -9.79 9.28
C PHE A 31 -17.97 -8.68 9.01
N LYS A 32 -16.84 -8.68 9.72
CA LYS A 32 -15.72 -7.79 9.43
C LYS A 32 -15.19 -8.24 8.06
N MET A 33 -15.45 -7.46 7.02
CA MET A 33 -15.01 -7.76 5.66
C MET A 33 -13.50 -8.02 5.67
N ALA A 34 -13.08 -9.10 5.00
CA ALA A 34 -11.67 -9.46 4.87
C ALA A 34 -10.90 -8.28 4.25
N LYS A 35 -9.77 -7.89 4.88
CA LYS A 35 -8.90 -6.84 4.35
C LYS A 35 -8.28 -7.29 3.03
N LYS A 36 -8.23 -6.40 2.05
CA LYS A 36 -7.61 -6.65 0.75
C LYS A 36 -6.20 -6.08 0.71
N VAL A 37 -5.24 -6.89 0.30
CA VAL A 37 -3.84 -6.48 0.17
C VAL A 37 -3.37 -6.69 -1.26
N LEU A 38 -2.75 -5.66 -1.84
CA LEU A 38 -2.03 -5.76 -3.10
C LEU A 38 -0.53 -5.78 -2.84
N ILE A 39 0.17 -6.79 -3.34
CA ILE A 39 1.64 -6.83 -3.36
C ILE A 39 2.11 -6.54 -4.79
N VAL A 40 2.71 -5.36 -4.99
CA VAL A 40 3.38 -5.02 -6.26
C VAL A 40 4.83 -5.46 -6.15
N TYR A 41 5.23 -6.46 -6.93
CA TYR A 41 6.50 -7.15 -6.81
C TYR A 41 7.36 -6.97 -8.05
N ALA A 42 8.62 -6.54 -7.86
CA ALA A 42 9.56 -6.29 -8.95
C ALA A 42 10.88 -7.03 -8.77
N HIS A 43 10.89 -8.34 -9.01
CA HIS A 43 12.15 -9.09 -9.16
C HIS A 43 11.97 -10.36 -10.01
N GLN A 44 12.83 -10.55 -11.01
CA GLN A 44 12.69 -11.62 -12.02
C GLN A 44 12.92 -13.05 -11.50
N SER A 45 13.78 -13.23 -10.49
CA SER A 45 14.13 -14.57 -9.97
C SER A 45 13.24 -15.01 -8.83
N SER A 46 12.61 -16.18 -8.98
CA SER A 46 11.83 -16.88 -7.95
C SER A 46 12.67 -17.37 -6.77
N GLY A 47 13.98 -17.59 -6.97
CA GLY A 47 14.94 -17.97 -5.93
C GLY A 47 15.57 -16.80 -5.19
N SER A 48 15.15 -15.56 -5.47
CA SER A 48 15.68 -14.37 -4.82
C SER A 48 15.17 -14.20 -3.40
N PHE A 49 15.92 -13.45 -2.58
CA PHE A 49 15.44 -13.04 -1.25
C PHE A 49 14.17 -12.17 -1.34
N ASN A 50 14.04 -11.33 -2.39
CA ASN A 50 12.82 -10.56 -2.63
C ASN A 50 11.60 -11.46 -2.87
N SER A 51 11.77 -12.56 -3.62
CA SER A 51 10.73 -13.56 -3.82
C SER A 51 10.33 -14.19 -2.48
N ALA A 52 11.31 -14.56 -1.64
CA ALA A 52 11.05 -15.11 -0.30
C ALA A 52 10.31 -14.12 0.61
N ALA A 53 10.68 -12.84 0.61
CA ALA A 53 10.01 -11.80 1.38
C ALA A 53 8.56 -11.55 0.92
N LYS A 54 8.31 -11.52 -0.40
CA LYS A 54 6.96 -11.47 -0.99
C LYS A 54 6.14 -12.70 -0.60
N THR A 55 6.70 -13.90 -0.71
CA THR A 55 6.00 -15.15 -0.35
C THR A 55 5.66 -15.17 1.14
N THR A 56 6.57 -14.74 2.01
CA THR A 56 6.31 -14.60 3.45
C THR A 56 5.15 -13.65 3.73
N ALA A 57 5.11 -12.49 3.06
CA ALA A 57 3.99 -11.54 3.19
C ALA A 57 2.66 -12.15 2.73
N LEU A 58 2.65 -12.80 1.57
CA LEU A 58 1.48 -13.48 1.03
C LEU A 58 0.93 -14.53 2.01
N GLU A 59 1.78 -15.43 2.50
CA GLU A 59 1.40 -16.52 3.41
C GLU A 59 0.83 -15.99 4.73
N VAL A 60 1.53 -15.06 5.37
CA VAL A 60 1.13 -14.54 6.68
C VAL A 60 -0.18 -13.76 6.57
N LEU A 61 -0.29 -12.83 5.62
CA LEU A 61 -1.50 -12.01 5.48
C LEU A 61 -2.71 -12.86 5.08
N THR A 62 -2.52 -13.88 4.25
CA THR A 62 -3.58 -14.86 3.95
C THR A 62 -4.02 -15.62 5.20
N THR A 63 -3.06 -16.05 6.04
CA THR A 63 -3.35 -16.73 7.31
C THR A 63 -4.11 -15.84 8.29
N LEU A 64 -3.86 -14.53 8.25
CA LEU A 64 -4.60 -13.52 9.02
C LEU A 64 -5.98 -13.19 8.45
N GLY A 65 -6.43 -13.90 7.40
CA GLY A 65 -7.73 -13.71 6.78
C GLY A 65 -7.81 -12.56 5.78
N CYS A 66 -6.67 -12.05 5.30
CA CYS A 66 -6.66 -11.08 4.20
C CYS A 66 -6.87 -11.78 2.86
N SER A 67 -7.55 -11.11 1.93
CA SER A 67 -7.49 -11.46 0.51
C SER A 67 -6.25 -10.77 -0.08
N VAL A 68 -5.30 -11.54 -0.58
CA VAL A 68 -4.02 -11.02 -1.07
C VAL A 68 -3.91 -11.25 -2.58
N GLU A 69 -3.69 -10.18 -3.33
CA GLU A 69 -3.35 -10.21 -4.74
C GLU A 69 -1.89 -9.82 -4.96
N VAL A 70 -1.28 -10.38 -6.01
CA VAL A 70 0.10 -10.09 -6.39
C VAL A 70 0.16 -9.61 -7.83
N SER A 71 0.78 -8.46 -8.04
CA SER A 71 1.22 -7.97 -9.34
C SER A 71 2.71 -8.22 -9.48
N ASP A 72 3.07 -9.40 -9.99
CA ASP A 72 4.45 -9.75 -10.33
C ASP A 72 4.81 -9.11 -11.68
N LEU A 73 5.46 -7.95 -11.62
CA LEU A 73 5.67 -7.11 -12.81
C LEU A 73 6.52 -7.81 -13.87
N TYR A 74 7.47 -8.64 -13.46
CA TYR A 74 8.31 -9.40 -14.39
C TYR A 74 7.54 -10.57 -15.00
N ALA A 75 6.79 -11.34 -14.19
CA ALA A 75 5.97 -12.44 -14.72
C ALA A 75 4.85 -11.94 -15.65
N MET A 76 4.34 -10.74 -15.40
CA MET A 76 3.35 -10.07 -16.24
C MET A 76 3.92 -9.48 -17.53
N ASN A 77 5.25 -9.43 -17.69
CA ASN A 77 5.92 -8.64 -18.73
C ASN A 77 5.38 -7.20 -18.77
N PHE A 78 5.23 -6.57 -17.60
CA PHE A 78 4.59 -5.27 -17.49
C PHE A 78 5.35 -4.21 -18.31
N LYS A 79 4.65 -3.55 -19.24
CA LYS A 79 5.20 -2.45 -20.02
C LYS A 79 5.52 -1.28 -19.09
N ALA A 80 6.79 -0.90 -18.99
CA ALA A 80 7.23 0.15 -18.06
C ALA A 80 7.14 1.57 -18.64
N THR A 81 7.07 1.71 -19.97
CA THR A 81 7.12 3.03 -20.62
C THR A 81 5.72 3.66 -20.69
N ALA A 82 5.59 4.84 -20.10
CA ALA A 82 4.40 5.68 -20.25
C ALA A 82 4.42 6.37 -21.63
N THR A 83 3.53 5.96 -22.55
CA THR A 83 3.47 6.47 -23.92
C THR A 83 2.04 6.62 -24.42
N ALA A 84 1.84 7.26 -25.57
CA ALA A 84 0.53 7.37 -26.22
C ALA A 84 -0.19 6.02 -26.43
N GLU A 85 0.54 4.92 -26.53
CA GLU A 85 -0.02 3.56 -26.64
C GLU A 85 -0.80 3.11 -25.40
N ASP A 86 -0.74 3.86 -24.30
CA ASP A 86 -1.53 3.60 -23.09
C ASP A 86 -3.00 4.04 -23.24
N ILE A 87 -3.33 4.66 -24.37
CA ILE A 87 -4.63 5.26 -24.66
C ILE A 87 -5.23 4.58 -25.89
N LYS A 88 -6.48 4.13 -25.77
CA LYS A 88 -7.27 3.57 -26.86
C LYS A 88 -7.91 4.70 -27.66
N GLY A 89 -7.90 4.54 -28.99
CA GLY A 89 -8.49 5.49 -29.91
C GLY A 89 -7.63 6.74 -30.13
N ASP A 90 -8.26 7.81 -30.59
CA ASP A 90 -7.56 9.03 -30.97
C ASP A 90 -7.11 9.83 -29.73
N LEU A 91 -5.96 10.50 -29.87
CA LEU A 91 -5.45 11.47 -28.91
C LEU A 91 -6.11 12.83 -29.16
N LYS A 92 -6.26 13.64 -28.10
CA LYS A 92 -6.79 15.00 -28.22
C LYS A 92 -5.84 15.92 -29.01
N ASP A 93 -4.54 15.81 -28.75
CA ASP A 93 -3.48 16.57 -29.42
C ASP A 93 -2.24 15.68 -29.62
N ALA A 94 -2.24 14.94 -30.73
CA ALA A 94 -1.14 14.06 -31.10
C ALA A 94 0.14 14.82 -31.47
N GLU A 95 0.03 16.05 -31.96
CA GLU A 95 1.17 16.87 -32.36
C GLU A 95 1.91 17.43 -31.13
N ASN A 96 1.19 17.74 -30.05
CA ASN A 96 1.72 18.24 -28.78
C ASN A 96 1.35 17.33 -27.60
N PHE A 97 1.66 16.04 -27.74
CA PHE A 97 1.29 15.03 -26.75
C PHE A 97 1.76 15.37 -25.33
N SER A 98 0.79 15.54 -24.42
CA SER A 98 0.99 15.66 -22.97
C SER A 98 0.44 14.42 -22.28
N TYR A 99 1.32 13.53 -21.81
CA TYR A 99 0.89 12.30 -21.14
C TYR A 99 -0.02 12.59 -19.95
N LEU A 100 0.25 13.66 -19.19
CA LEU A 100 -0.53 14.05 -18.02
C LEU A 100 -1.99 14.36 -18.37
N ASP A 101 -2.21 15.11 -19.46
CA ASP A 101 -3.54 15.57 -19.86
C ASP A 101 -4.29 14.47 -20.62
N GLU A 102 -3.59 13.78 -21.53
CA GLU A 102 -4.16 12.71 -22.36
C GLU A 102 -4.55 11.49 -21.51
N SER A 103 -3.70 11.07 -20.56
CA SER A 103 -4.02 9.95 -19.67
C SER A 103 -5.16 10.27 -18.71
N LYS A 104 -5.30 11.54 -18.29
CA LYS A 104 -6.44 11.99 -17.48
C LYS A 104 -7.74 11.90 -18.29
N LEU A 105 -7.76 12.46 -19.50
CA LEU A 105 -8.93 12.39 -20.37
C LEU A 105 -9.29 10.94 -20.71
N ALA A 106 -8.30 10.12 -21.03
CA ALA A 106 -8.50 8.69 -21.29
C ALA A 106 -9.04 7.95 -20.06
N TRP A 107 -8.65 8.33 -18.84
CA TRP A 107 -9.23 7.78 -17.62
C TRP A 107 -10.71 8.18 -17.47
N GLU A 108 -11.04 9.46 -17.65
CA GLU A 108 -12.40 9.99 -17.55
C GLU A 108 -13.36 9.32 -18.57
N GLU A 109 -12.85 9.00 -19.75
CA GLU A 109 -13.61 8.39 -20.85
C GLU A 109 -13.52 6.86 -20.91
N GLY A 110 -12.79 6.22 -19.98
CA GLY A 110 -12.63 4.76 -19.96
C GLY A 110 -11.81 4.18 -21.12
N ARG A 111 -10.90 4.99 -21.68
CA ARG A 111 -10.04 4.65 -22.84
C ARG A 111 -8.62 4.23 -22.47
N LEU A 112 -8.27 4.11 -21.19
CA LEU A 112 -6.97 3.53 -20.83
C LEU A 112 -6.83 2.07 -21.27
N MET A 113 -5.60 1.64 -21.53
CA MET A 113 -5.29 0.25 -21.85
C MET A 113 -5.68 -0.73 -20.73
N ASP A 114 -5.98 -1.96 -21.12
CA ASP A 114 -6.53 -2.99 -20.21
C ASP A 114 -5.56 -3.39 -19.10
N ASP A 115 -4.26 -3.39 -19.38
CA ASP A 115 -3.25 -3.68 -18.38
C ASP A 115 -3.23 -2.61 -17.27
N ILE A 116 -3.39 -1.33 -17.64
CA ILE A 116 -3.49 -0.22 -16.68
C ILE A 116 -4.77 -0.33 -15.86
N THR A 117 -5.93 -0.47 -16.50
CA THR A 117 -7.23 -0.50 -15.79
C THR A 117 -7.39 -1.72 -14.88
N LYS A 118 -6.78 -2.87 -15.23
CA LYS A 118 -6.70 -4.03 -14.34
C LYS A 118 -5.90 -3.72 -13.07
N GLU A 119 -4.75 -3.07 -13.19
CA GLU A 119 -3.95 -2.68 -12.03
C GLU A 119 -4.64 -1.59 -11.19
N GLN A 120 -5.32 -0.63 -11.83
CA GLN A 120 -6.13 0.36 -11.11
C GLN A 120 -7.27 -0.31 -10.33
N SER A 121 -7.90 -1.35 -10.87
CA SER A 121 -8.93 -2.12 -10.15
C SER A 121 -8.38 -2.75 -8.87
N LYS A 122 -7.19 -3.34 -8.93
CA LYS A 122 -6.52 -3.88 -7.73
C LYS A 122 -6.22 -2.79 -6.69
N VAL A 123 -5.77 -1.61 -7.14
CA VAL A 123 -5.54 -0.46 -6.26
C VAL A 123 -6.83 0.04 -5.62
N ILE A 124 -7.95 0.07 -6.36
CA ILE A 124 -9.27 0.44 -5.84
C ILE A 124 -9.71 -0.54 -4.75
N GLU A 125 -9.48 -1.83 -4.96
CA GLU A 125 -9.89 -2.87 -4.03
C GLU A 125 -9.01 -2.97 -2.78
N ALA A 126 -7.71 -2.67 -2.89
CA ALA A 126 -6.76 -2.84 -1.79
C ALA A 126 -6.99 -1.84 -0.63
N ASP A 127 -6.97 -2.35 0.60
CA ASP A 127 -6.83 -1.57 1.82
C ASP A 127 -5.34 -1.23 2.10
N LEU A 128 -4.44 -2.14 1.74
CA LEU A 128 -3.00 -2.03 1.91
C LEU A 128 -2.27 -2.39 0.61
N ILE A 129 -1.28 -1.58 0.23
CA ILE A 129 -0.38 -1.87 -0.88
C ILE A 129 1.05 -2.04 -0.37
N ILE A 130 1.68 -3.18 -0.67
CA ILE A 130 3.08 -3.47 -0.36
C ILE A 130 3.88 -3.45 -1.66
N PHE A 131 4.88 -2.58 -1.74
CA PHE A 131 5.84 -2.57 -2.85
C PHE A 131 7.06 -3.41 -2.45
N GLN A 132 7.23 -4.60 -3.04
CA GLN A 132 8.38 -5.47 -2.80
C GLN A 132 9.42 -5.37 -3.93
N PHE A 133 10.65 -4.92 -3.62
CA PHE A 133 11.67 -4.72 -4.65
C PHE A 133 13.12 -4.73 -4.12
N PRO A 134 14.13 -5.03 -4.95
CA PRO A 134 15.50 -4.65 -4.66
C PRO A 134 15.68 -3.14 -4.91
N MET A 135 16.33 -2.44 -3.98
CA MET A 135 16.74 -1.05 -4.22
C MET A 135 17.76 -1.00 -5.36
N TYR A 136 17.42 -0.31 -6.45
CA TYR A 136 18.30 -0.02 -7.57
C TYR A 136 18.54 1.48 -7.65
N TRP A 137 19.81 1.90 -7.67
CA TRP A 137 20.19 3.31 -7.77
C TRP A 137 19.41 4.21 -6.80
N PHE A 138 19.39 3.83 -5.52
CA PHE A 138 18.71 4.58 -4.45
C PHE A 138 17.20 4.76 -4.67
N SER A 139 16.59 3.91 -5.50
CA SER A 139 15.18 3.97 -5.87
C SER A 139 14.61 2.57 -6.13
N VAL A 140 13.39 2.55 -6.67
CA VAL A 140 12.71 1.34 -7.15
C VAL A 140 13.30 0.89 -8.51
N PRO A 141 13.20 -0.40 -8.89
CA PRO A 141 13.53 -0.84 -10.24
C PRO A 141 12.71 -0.11 -11.30
N ALA A 142 13.28 0.09 -12.49
CA ALA A 142 12.63 0.82 -13.58
C ALA A 142 11.23 0.28 -13.93
N ILE A 143 11.02 -1.04 -13.88
CA ILE A 143 9.71 -1.65 -14.13
C ILE A 143 8.66 -1.26 -13.07
N MET A 144 9.07 -1.12 -11.81
CA MET A 144 8.19 -0.63 -10.74
C MET A 144 7.93 0.86 -10.86
N LYS A 145 8.95 1.65 -11.25
CA LYS A 145 8.73 3.07 -11.57
C LYS A 145 7.77 3.24 -12.74
N GLY A 146 7.87 2.40 -13.77
CA GLY A 146 6.93 2.37 -14.89
C GLY A 146 5.51 1.97 -14.48
N TRP A 147 5.37 1.02 -13.55
CA TRP A 147 4.06 0.71 -12.95
C TRP A 147 3.47 1.92 -12.24
N ILE A 148 4.28 2.63 -11.44
CA ILE A 148 3.86 3.87 -10.78
C ILE A 148 3.40 4.90 -11.83
N ASP A 149 4.18 5.11 -12.88
CA ASP A 149 3.92 6.13 -13.91
C ASP A 149 2.66 5.85 -14.74
N ARG A 150 2.41 4.59 -15.07
CA ARG A 150 1.28 4.19 -15.92
C ARG A 150 -0.01 3.92 -15.14
N VAL A 151 0.08 3.47 -13.88
CA VAL A 151 -1.10 3.09 -13.08
C VAL A 151 -1.61 4.25 -12.24
N LEU A 152 -0.72 5.05 -11.63
CA LEU A 152 -1.10 6.16 -10.76
C LEU A 152 -1.34 7.46 -11.56
N THR A 153 -2.25 7.39 -12.54
CA THR A 153 -2.56 8.50 -13.45
C THR A 153 -3.28 9.66 -12.76
N ASN A 154 -3.18 10.84 -13.37
CA ASN A 154 -3.98 12.00 -13.00
C ASN A 154 -5.48 11.70 -13.21
N GLY A 155 -6.33 12.19 -12.30
CA GLY A 155 -7.75 11.82 -12.21
C GLY A 155 -7.98 10.59 -11.33
N PHE A 156 -7.16 9.54 -11.51
CA PHE A 156 -7.26 8.29 -10.74
C PHE A 156 -6.59 8.35 -9.36
N ALA A 157 -5.29 8.63 -9.32
CA ALA A 157 -4.49 8.55 -8.09
C ALA A 157 -4.28 9.90 -7.41
N PHE A 158 -4.32 10.98 -8.18
CA PHE A 158 -4.25 12.34 -7.69
C PHE A 158 -4.98 13.29 -8.63
N THR A 159 -5.27 14.48 -8.13
CA THR A 159 -5.65 15.66 -8.93
C THR A 159 -4.92 16.88 -8.34
N GLN A 160 -5.06 18.06 -8.96
CA GLN A 160 -4.49 19.28 -8.41
C GLN A 160 -5.09 19.61 -7.02
N GLU A 161 -6.38 19.33 -6.84
CA GLU A 161 -7.15 19.59 -5.62
C GLU A 161 -7.00 18.45 -4.59
N LYS A 162 -6.88 17.20 -5.04
CA LYS A 162 -6.76 16.02 -4.16
C LYS A 162 -5.35 15.44 -4.21
N ARG A 163 -4.51 15.91 -3.29
CA ARG A 163 -3.13 15.45 -3.07
C ARG A 163 -2.74 15.50 -1.59
N TYR A 164 -1.65 14.82 -1.23
CA TYR A 164 -1.13 14.79 0.15
C TYR A 164 -2.21 14.35 1.15
N SER A 165 -2.36 15.01 2.30
CA SER A 165 -3.39 14.67 3.30
C SER A 165 -4.85 14.74 2.79
N GLN A 166 -5.09 15.40 1.65
CA GLN A 166 -6.40 15.44 0.98
C GLN A 166 -6.46 14.54 -0.27
N GLY A 167 -5.46 13.67 -0.47
CA GLY A 167 -5.32 12.79 -1.63
C GLY A 167 -6.43 11.75 -1.75
N ILE A 168 -6.55 11.18 -2.96
CA ILE A 168 -7.62 10.23 -3.32
C ILE A 168 -7.53 8.96 -2.46
N PHE A 169 -6.32 8.53 -2.11
CA PHE A 169 -6.07 7.29 -1.37
C PHE A 169 -5.87 7.48 0.14
N LYS A 170 -6.40 8.55 0.73
CA LYS A 170 -6.24 8.88 2.17
C LYS A 170 -6.74 7.84 3.18
N GLU A 171 -7.64 6.95 2.77
CA GLU A 171 -8.14 5.84 3.60
C GLU A 171 -7.36 4.54 3.38
N LYS A 172 -6.40 4.52 2.45
CA LYS A 172 -5.59 3.36 2.10
C LYS A 172 -4.20 3.46 2.70
N ARG A 173 -3.59 2.31 2.98
CA ARG A 173 -2.23 2.20 3.50
C ARG A 173 -1.26 1.77 2.42
N ALA A 174 -0.02 2.26 2.48
CA ALA A 174 1.05 1.81 1.58
C ALA A 174 2.36 1.60 2.34
N MET A 175 3.16 0.63 1.91
CA MET A 175 4.46 0.35 2.51
C MET A 175 5.50 -0.04 1.45
N LEU A 176 6.73 0.45 1.63
CA LEU A 176 7.89 -0.02 0.88
C LEU A 176 8.53 -1.20 1.64
N SER A 177 8.72 -2.33 0.97
CA SER A 177 9.46 -3.49 1.48
C SER A 177 10.60 -3.79 0.52
N PHE A 178 11.85 -3.61 0.92
CA PHE A 178 12.95 -3.69 -0.03
C PHE A 178 14.25 -4.23 0.55
N THR A 179 15.07 -4.77 -0.34
CA THR A 179 16.42 -5.23 -0.02
C THR A 179 17.44 -4.22 -0.50
N THR A 180 18.50 -4.00 0.27
CA THR A 180 19.67 -3.21 -0.16
C THR A 180 20.84 -4.09 -0.53
N GLY A 181 21.78 -3.57 -1.33
CA GLY A 181 23.12 -4.17 -1.48
C GLY A 181 24.08 -3.77 -0.35
N SER A 182 23.80 -2.68 0.36
CA SER A 182 24.68 -2.08 1.36
C SER A 182 24.23 -2.37 2.79
N LEU A 183 25.18 -2.38 3.71
CA LEU A 183 24.93 -2.50 5.16
C LEU A 183 24.15 -1.28 5.67
N GLU A 184 23.40 -1.47 6.76
CA GLU A 184 22.66 -0.39 7.44
C GLU A 184 23.57 0.78 7.84
N SER A 185 24.78 0.49 8.34
CA SER A 185 25.74 1.50 8.78
C SER A 185 26.16 2.48 7.67
N MET A 186 26.11 2.04 6.40
CA MET A 186 26.42 2.89 5.25
C MET A 186 25.36 3.96 5.01
N PHE A 187 24.16 3.80 5.57
CA PHE A 187 23.05 4.75 5.48
C PHE A 187 22.78 5.52 6.78
N SER A 188 23.75 5.53 7.70
CA SER A 188 23.72 6.36 8.90
C SER A 188 24.07 7.82 8.58
N ALA A 189 23.94 8.71 9.58
CA ALA A 189 24.33 10.12 9.45
C ALA A 189 25.80 10.34 9.08
N THR A 190 26.67 9.33 9.29
CA THR A 190 28.09 9.35 8.91
C THR A 190 28.43 8.30 7.85
N GLY A 191 27.42 7.64 7.29
CA GLY A 191 27.58 6.60 6.29
C GLY A 191 27.81 7.20 4.90
N ILE A 192 28.58 6.51 4.06
CA ILE A 192 28.96 6.99 2.72
C ILE A 192 27.76 7.15 1.76
N ASN A 193 26.67 6.41 2.00
CA ASN A 193 25.46 6.49 1.18
C ASN A 193 24.51 7.61 1.64
N GLY A 194 24.80 8.27 2.76
CA GLY A 194 23.94 9.28 3.37
C GLY A 194 22.72 8.70 4.09
N ASP A 195 21.96 9.57 4.74
CA ASP A 195 20.81 9.18 5.57
C ASP A 195 19.69 8.52 4.73
N MET A 196 19.26 7.31 5.13
CA MET A 196 18.14 6.60 4.50
C MET A 196 16.85 7.44 4.50
N ASN A 197 16.65 8.31 5.49
CA ASN A 197 15.48 9.18 5.54
C ASN A 197 15.39 10.11 4.32
N VAL A 198 16.54 10.62 3.86
CA VAL A 198 16.63 11.46 2.65
C VAL A 198 16.36 10.64 1.40
N THR A 199 16.91 9.42 1.33
CA THR A 199 16.73 8.50 0.21
C THR A 199 15.26 8.13 -0.01
N LEU A 200 14.50 7.92 1.07
CA LEU A 200 13.12 7.46 0.96
C LEU A 200 12.09 8.58 0.76
N TRP A 201 12.43 9.82 1.12
CA TRP A 201 11.50 10.95 1.03
C TRP A 201 10.82 11.11 -0.34
N PRO A 202 11.53 11.03 -1.49
CA PRO A 202 10.88 11.15 -2.80
C PRO A 202 9.83 10.06 -3.07
N LEU A 203 10.05 8.83 -2.59
CA LEU A 203 9.12 7.73 -2.80
C LEU A 203 7.94 7.81 -1.82
N GLN A 204 8.22 8.01 -0.54
CA GLN A 204 7.19 8.00 0.50
C GLN A 204 6.36 9.29 0.47
N ASN A 205 6.98 10.47 0.41
CA ASN A 205 6.25 11.73 0.33
C ASN A 205 5.80 12.05 -1.11
N GLY A 206 6.73 11.96 -2.07
CA GLY A 206 6.52 12.44 -3.44
C GLY A 206 5.62 11.55 -4.31
N ILE A 207 5.47 10.27 -3.97
CA ILE A 207 4.62 9.32 -4.71
C ILE A 207 3.46 8.87 -3.82
N LEU A 208 3.76 8.19 -2.71
CA LEU A 208 2.73 7.55 -1.90
C LEU A 208 1.85 8.56 -1.16
N HIS A 209 2.45 9.42 -0.33
CA HIS A 209 1.71 10.44 0.39
C HIS A 209 1.06 11.44 -0.57
N TYR A 210 1.72 11.78 -1.69
CA TYR A 210 1.12 12.63 -2.73
C TYR A 210 -0.22 12.11 -3.25
N CYS A 211 -0.35 10.79 -3.48
CA CYS A 211 -1.63 10.17 -3.85
C CYS A 211 -2.62 10.05 -2.67
N GLY A 212 -2.15 10.32 -1.46
CA GLY A 212 -2.95 10.34 -0.23
C GLY A 212 -2.65 9.23 0.75
N PHE A 213 -1.87 8.21 0.38
CA PHE A 213 -1.69 7.03 1.24
C PHE A 213 -1.24 7.38 2.67
N GLN A 214 -1.78 6.62 3.63
CA GLN A 214 -1.20 6.47 4.95
C GLN A 214 0.06 5.58 4.81
N VAL A 215 1.23 6.21 4.77
CA VAL A 215 2.49 5.49 4.50
C VAL A 215 3.00 4.85 5.79
N LEU A 216 3.12 3.52 5.80
CA LEU A 216 3.71 2.78 6.92
C LEU A 216 5.24 2.88 6.88
N ALA A 217 5.89 2.63 8.03
CA ALA A 217 7.34 2.51 8.10
C ALA A 217 7.82 1.44 7.11
N PRO A 218 8.94 1.65 6.39
CA PRO A 218 9.43 0.70 5.42
C PRO A 218 9.91 -0.59 6.09
N GLN A 219 9.87 -1.70 5.37
CA GLN A 219 10.61 -2.91 5.72
C GLN A 219 11.92 -2.93 4.94
N ILE A 220 13.05 -2.79 5.63
CA ILE A 220 14.37 -2.75 4.99
C ILE A 220 15.15 -4.02 5.35
N PHE A 221 15.54 -4.77 4.33
CA PHE A 221 16.42 -5.92 4.44
C PHE A 221 17.83 -5.53 4.05
N TRP A 222 18.70 -5.33 5.03
CA TRP A 222 20.05 -4.82 4.82
C TRP A 222 21.01 -5.91 4.32
N ALA A 223 21.53 -5.73 3.10
CA ALA A 223 22.55 -6.59 2.48
C ALA A 223 22.32 -8.12 2.58
N PRO A 224 21.12 -8.65 2.27
CA PRO A 224 20.84 -10.09 2.42
C PRO A 224 21.75 -10.98 1.55
N PHE A 225 22.28 -10.45 0.44
CA PHE A 225 23.22 -11.17 -0.42
C PHE A 225 24.52 -11.55 0.30
N SER A 226 25.04 -10.63 1.13
CA SER A 226 26.29 -10.83 1.88
C SER A 226 26.07 -11.48 3.25
N ALA A 227 24.82 -11.74 3.62
CA ALA A 227 24.45 -12.32 4.91
C ALA A 227 24.59 -13.85 4.91
N THR A 228 24.78 -14.45 6.09
CA THR A 228 24.74 -15.92 6.24
C THR A 228 23.32 -16.45 6.03
N PRO A 229 23.15 -17.76 5.77
CA PRO A 229 21.81 -18.37 5.71
C PRO A 229 20.97 -18.11 6.98
N GLU A 230 21.58 -18.18 8.16
CA GLU A 230 20.91 -17.97 9.45
C GLU A 230 20.44 -16.52 9.60
N ALA A 231 21.28 -15.56 9.17
CA ALA A 231 20.91 -14.16 9.17
C ALA A 231 19.76 -13.87 8.20
N ARG A 232 19.78 -14.46 6.99
CA ARG A 232 18.67 -14.36 6.03
C ARG A 232 17.37 -14.95 6.59
N SER A 233 17.44 -16.11 7.26
CA SER A 233 16.27 -16.70 7.93
C SER A 233 15.76 -15.79 9.03
N SER A 234 16.65 -15.19 9.82
CA SER A 234 16.28 -14.26 10.89
C SER A 234 15.60 -12.99 10.37
N MET A 235 16.04 -12.47 9.21
CA MET A 235 15.37 -11.37 8.52
C MET A 235 13.93 -11.72 8.12
N LEU A 236 13.72 -12.92 7.56
CA LEU A 236 12.38 -13.39 7.17
C LEU A 236 11.48 -13.64 8.38
N GLU A 237 12.03 -14.16 9.48
CA GLU A 237 11.27 -14.35 10.72
C GLU A 237 10.90 -13.00 11.38
N GLY A 238 11.80 -12.02 11.36
CA GLY A 238 11.47 -10.65 11.78
C GLY A 238 10.35 -10.06 10.93
N TRP A 239 10.37 -10.31 9.61
CA TRP A 239 9.29 -9.88 8.72
C TRP A 239 7.97 -10.58 9.02
N ARG A 240 8.01 -11.91 9.23
CA ARG A 240 6.86 -12.73 9.64
C ARG A 240 6.22 -12.23 10.94
N ALA A 241 7.05 -11.86 11.92
CA ALA A 241 6.59 -11.32 13.20
C ALA A 241 5.91 -9.96 13.04
N ARG A 242 6.52 -9.04 12.27
CA ARG A 242 5.94 -7.72 12.00
C ARG A 242 4.60 -7.80 11.28
N LEU A 243 4.49 -8.69 10.29
CA LEU A 243 3.27 -8.91 9.51
C LEU A 243 2.04 -9.27 10.38
N GLN A 244 2.24 -9.85 11.56
CA GLN A 244 1.14 -10.18 12.50
C GLN A 244 0.34 -8.94 12.95
N GLY A 245 1.00 -7.78 13.05
CA GLY A 245 0.39 -6.53 13.52
C GLY A 245 0.32 -5.43 12.47
N LEU A 246 0.77 -5.69 11.23
CA LEU A 246 1.00 -4.67 10.20
C LEU A 246 -0.23 -3.80 9.91
N LEU A 247 -1.43 -4.41 9.90
CA LEU A 247 -2.69 -3.71 9.60
C LEU A 247 -3.08 -2.66 10.64
N GLU A 248 -2.52 -2.74 11.85
CA GLU A 248 -2.82 -1.84 12.97
C GLU A 248 -1.66 -0.88 13.26
N GLU A 249 -0.53 -0.99 12.54
CA GLU A 249 0.62 -0.09 12.71
C GLU A 249 0.21 1.38 12.51
N GLN A 250 0.81 2.27 13.28
CA GLN A 250 0.68 3.71 13.05
C GLN A 250 1.50 4.10 11.81
N PRO A 251 0.96 4.94 10.90
CA PRO A 251 1.72 5.43 9.77
C PRO A 251 2.81 6.42 10.18
N LEU A 252 3.72 6.69 9.25
CA LEU A 252 4.67 7.79 9.32
C LEU A 252 3.94 9.14 9.34
N SER A 253 4.57 10.13 9.95
CA SER A 253 4.03 11.49 10.06
C SER A 253 4.48 12.36 8.88
N PHE A 254 3.51 12.96 8.18
CA PHE A 254 3.73 14.01 7.18
C PHE A 254 2.95 15.26 7.58
N ILE A 255 3.36 16.41 7.04
CA ILE A 255 2.66 17.67 7.29
C ILE A 255 1.42 17.76 6.40
N SER A 256 0.26 18.08 7.01
CA SER A 256 -0.99 18.23 6.28
C SER A 256 -0.89 19.36 5.26
N LEU A 257 -1.55 19.19 4.12
CA LEU A 257 -1.75 20.23 3.11
C LEU A 257 -2.36 21.50 3.70
N ASP A 258 -3.18 21.39 4.74
CA ASP A 258 -3.81 22.55 5.42
C ASP A 258 -2.80 23.48 6.10
N CYS A 259 -1.56 23.02 6.33
CA CYS A 259 -0.47 23.83 6.85
C CYS A 259 0.17 24.74 5.78
N PHE A 260 -0.23 24.61 4.52
CA PHE A 260 0.32 25.38 3.40
C PHE A 260 -0.68 26.39 2.86
N ASP A 261 -0.17 27.50 2.33
CA ASP A 261 -1.00 28.49 1.64
C ASP A 261 -1.39 28.02 0.23
N GLU A 262 -2.54 28.48 -0.26
CA GLU A 262 -3.12 28.01 -1.53
C GLU A 262 -2.48 28.64 -2.78
N LYS A 263 -1.71 29.74 -2.64
CA LYS A 263 -1.18 30.51 -3.78
C LYS A 263 0.24 30.10 -4.13
N GLY A 264 1.14 30.11 -3.14
CA GLY A 264 2.54 29.81 -3.26
C GLY A 264 2.91 28.40 -2.78
N PHE A 265 1.96 27.67 -2.19
CA PHE A 265 2.18 26.35 -1.60
C PHE A 265 3.35 26.35 -0.60
N GLN A 266 3.48 27.44 0.16
CA GLN A 266 4.48 27.59 1.21
C GLN A 266 3.85 27.29 2.57
N LEU A 267 4.68 26.87 3.52
CA LEU A 267 4.23 26.63 4.90
C LEU A 267 3.72 27.95 5.48
N LYS A 268 2.52 27.97 6.06
CA LYS A 268 1.93 29.19 6.63
C LYS A 268 2.79 29.75 7.77
N SER A 269 2.82 31.08 7.92
CA SER A 269 3.68 31.76 8.89
C SER A 269 3.37 31.39 10.34
N ASP A 270 2.08 31.22 10.68
CA ASP A 270 1.63 30.76 12.00
C ASP A 270 2.14 29.35 12.34
N VAL A 271 2.17 28.45 11.34
CA VAL A 271 2.77 27.12 11.48
C VAL A 271 4.29 27.22 11.65
N GLN A 272 4.96 28.07 10.88
CA GLN A 272 6.40 28.29 11.04
C GLN A 272 6.74 28.79 12.45
N GLU A 273 6.03 29.81 12.94
CA GLU A 273 6.21 30.41 14.25
C GLU A 273 5.98 29.41 15.37
N LYS A 274 4.89 28.62 15.30
CA LYS A 274 4.57 27.56 16.26
C LYS A 274 5.70 26.54 16.41
N HIS A 275 6.46 26.32 15.35
CA HIS A 275 7.55 25.34 15.31
C HIS A 275 8.95 25.97 15.33
N ALA A 276 9.05 27.29 15.50
CA ALA A 276 10.32 28.02 15.47
C ALA A 276 11.29 27.58 16.59
N ALA A 277 10.77 27.27 17.78
CA ALA A 277 11.59 26.82 18.93
C ALA A 277 11.98 25.33 18.89
N LYS A 278 11.44 24.52 17.98
CA LYS A 278 11.83 23.10 17.87
C LYS A 278 13.25 22.98 17.34
N GLU A 279 14.02 22.05 17.91
CA GLU A 279 15.39 21.74 17.46
C GLU A 279 15.41 21.23 16.02
N PHE A 280 14.57 20.24 15.72
CA PHE A 280 14.50 19.61 14.40
C PHE A 280 13.48 20.29 13.48
N GLY A 281 13.69 20.08 12.19
CA GLY A 281 12.71 20.36 11.15
C GLY A 281 11.42 19.53 11.31
N LEU A 282 10.40 19.86 10.52
CA LEU A 282 9.10 19.18 10.61
C LEU A 282 9.13 17.78 9.99
N THR A 283 9.80 17.66 8.86
CA THR A 283 10.03 16.41 8.12
C THR A 283 11.37 16.51 7.40
N VAL A 284 11.77 15.44 6.71
CA VAL A 284 12.97 15.45 5.86
C VAL A 284 12.91 16.56 4.80
N GLY A 285 11.81 16.68 4.05
CA GLY A 285 11.68 17.67 2.98
C GLY A 285 11.26 19.06 3.44
N ILE A 286 10.67 19.18 4.63
CA ILE A 286 10.23 20.47 5.21
C ILE A 286 11.02 20.70 6.50
N HIS A 287 12.33 20.86 6.34
CA HIS A 287 13.25 20.96 7.48
C HIS A 287 13.45 22.41 7.97
N MET A 288 12.99 23.42 7.21
CA MET A 288 13.07 24.85 7.58
C MET A 288 14.49 25.33 7.94
N GLY A 289 15.51 24.78 7.28
CA GLY A 289 16.92 25.07 7.59
C GLY A 289 17.45 24.46 8.89
N LYS A 290 16.66 23.63 9.58
CA LYS A 290 17.03 22.94 10.82
C LYS A 290 17.58 21.54 10.55
N PRO A 291 18.21 20.88 11.54
CA PRO A 291 18.54 19.46 11.48
C PRO A 291 17.32 18.60 11.13
N LEU A 292 17.54 17.51 10.40
CA LEU A 292 16.47 16.61 9.99
C LEU A 292 15.91 15.85 11.22
N PRO A 293 14.58 15.71 11.33
CA PRO A 293 14.00 14.92 12.40
C PRO A 293 14.47 13.45 12.31
N PRO A 294 14.98 12.87 13.40
CA PRO A 294 15.54 11.53 13.38
C PRO A 294 14.46 10.51 13.03
N HIS A 295 14.78 9.59 12.13
CA HIS A 295 13.92 8.46 11.76
C HIS A 295 12.57 8.82 11.10
N ASN A 296 12.35 10.08 10.68
CA ASN A 296 11.07 10.55 10.14
C ASN A 296 10.46 9.71 9.02
N GLN A 297 11.29 9.05 8.21
CA GLN A 297 10.86 8.22 7.08
C GLN A 297 11.04 6.70 7.34
N ILE A 298 11.54 6.32 8.52
CA ILE A 298 11.85 4.91 8.86
C ILE A 298 11.15 4.40 10.13
N LYS A 299 10.62 5.27 11.00
CA LYS A 299 9.87 4.89 12.21
C LYS A 299 8.65 5.79 12.41
N ALA A 300 7.50 5.18 12.70
CA ALA A 300 6.30 5.90 13.08
C ALA A 300 6.45 6.58 14.46
N GLY A 301 5.76 7.70 14.66
CA GLY A 301 5.78 8.44 15.93
C GLY A 301 7.08 9.19 16.23
N SER A 302 7.95 9.36 15.23
CA SER A 302 9.14 10.22 15.28
C SER A 302 8.81 11.70 15.07
#